data_AF-A0A661UD89-F1
#
_entry.id   AF-A0A661UD89-F1
#
_cell.length_a   1.000
_cell.length_b   1.000
_cell.length_c   1.000
_cell.angle_alpha   90.00
_cell.angle_beta   90.00
_cell.angle_gamma   90.00
#
_symmetry.space_group_name_H-M   'P 1'
#
loop_
_entity.id
_entity.type
_entity.pdbx_description
1 polymer ?
#
loop_
_entity_poly.entity_id
_entity_poly.type
_entity_poly.pdbx_seq_one_letter_code
_entity_poly.pdbx_strand_id
1 'polypeptide(L)' 'MLKSARLLYVLFCCQQAVEKMLKGIIAKRTEAFPPRLHNLKRLGEHAQVAPNEDQVELMR' A
#
# COMPACT_ATOMS: atom_id res chain seq x y z
N MET A 1 11.73 -14.86 3.77
CA MET A 1 11.93 -14.36 2.40
C MET A 1 13.24 -13.61 2.24
N LEU A 2 13.52 -12.59 3.07
CA LEU A 2 14.79 -11.84 2.99
C LEU A 2 16.03 -12.69 3.29
N LYS A 3 16.08 -13.38 4.44
CA LYS A 3 17.21 -14.26 4.81
C LYS A 3 17.47 -15.40 3.81
N SER A 4 16.43 -15.81 3.09
CA SER A 4 16.50 -16.85 2.06
C SER A 4 16.71 -16.27 0.64
N ALA A 5 17.08 -14.99 0.52
CA ALA A 5 17.32 -14.26 -0.73
C ALA A 5 16.18 -14.31 -1.78
N ARG A 6 14.94 -14.58 -1.34
CA ARG A 6 13.77 -14.63 -2.23
C ARG A 6 13.20 -13.22 -2.43
N LEU A 7 13.97 -12.36 -3.09
CA LEU A 7 13.72 -10.90 -3.13
C LEU A 7 12.41 -10.51 -3.80
N LEU A 8 11.93 -11.26 -4.80
CA LEU A 8 10.61 -11.03 -5.39
C LEU A 8 9.47 -11.12 -4.35
N TYR A 9 9.55 -12.11 -3.44
CA TYR A 9 8.59 -12.24 -2.36
C TYR A 9 8.76 -11.16 -1.29
N VAL A 10 9.99 -10.68 -1.07
CA VAL A 10 10.23 -9.55 -0.17
C VAL A 10 9.51 -8.31 -0.69
N LEU A 11 9.71 -7.97 -1.97
CA LEU A 11 9.04 -6.84 -2.61
C LEU A 11 7.51 -6.98 -2.55
N PHE A 12 6.98 -8.15 -2.86
CA PHE A 12 5.55 -8.44 -2.73
C PHE A 12 5.03 -8.22 -1.30
N CYS A 13 5.76 -8.69 -0.29
CA CYS A 13 5.39 -8.48 1.11
C CYS A 13 5.40 -6.99 1.49
N CYS A 14 6.39 -6.22 1.01
CA CYS A 14 6.45 -4.77 1.22
C CYS A 14 5.23 -4.07 0.59
N GLN A 15 4.89 -4.39 -0.67
CA GLN A 15 3.69 -3.86 -1.32
C GLN A 15 2.42 -4.21 -0.55
N GLN A 16 2.29 -5.46 -0.10
CA GLN A 16 1.15 -5.92 0.70
C GLN A 16 1.05 -5.24 2.08
N ALA A 17 2.17 -4.86 2.69
CA ALA A 17 2.19 -4.13 3.95
C ALA A 17 1.69 -2.70 3.76
N VAL A 18 2.17 -1.99 2.73
CA VAL A 18 1.71 -0.63 2.38
C VAL A 18 0.22 -0.64 2.01
N GLU A 19 -0.23 -1.64 1.24
CA GLU A 19 -1.64 -1.81 0.88
C GLU A 19 -2.54 -1.92 2.12
N LYS A 20 -2.15 -2.76 3.09
CA LYS A 20 -2.91 -2.97 4.33
C LYS A 20 -2.91 -1.73 5.22
N MET A 21 -1.80 -1.01 5.30
CA MET A 21 -1.71 0.26 6.02
C MET A 21 -2.70 1.28 5.45
N LEU A 22 -2.70 1.51 4.13
CA LEU A 22 -3.60 2.46 3.47
C LEU A 22 -5.07 2.05 3.66
N LYS A 23 -5.39 0.76 3.50
CA LYS A 23 -6.73 0.21 3.75
C LYS A 23 -7.16 0.37 5.21
N GLY A 24 -6.25 0.22 6.16
CA GLY A 24 -6.49 0.46 7.58
C GLY A 24 -6.80 1.93 7.88
N ILE A 25 -6.08 2.87 7.27
CA ILE A 25 -6.36 4.32 7.39
C ILE A 25 -7.75 4.64 6.86
N ILE A 26 -8.10 4.12 5.67
CA ILE A 26 -9.43 4.31 5.08
C ILE A 26 -10.50 3.76 6.03
N ALA A 27 -10.37 2.50 6.46
CA ALA A 27 -11.35 1.84 7.33
C ALA A 27 -11.54 2.58 8.66
N LYS A 28 -10.44 3.03 9.28
CA LYS A 28 -10.49 3.80 10.53
C LYS A 28 -11.20 5.14 10.35
N ARG A 29 -10.99 5.82 9.22
CA ARG A 29 -11.56 7.15 8.97
C ARG A 29 -13.02 7.08 8.52
N THR A 30 -13.41 6.07 7.75
CA THR A 30 -14.75 5.96 7.18
C THR A 30 -15.68 5.03 7.95
N GLU A 31 -15.17 4.32 8.96
CA GLU A 31 -15.88 3.27 9.71
C GLU A 31 -16.54 2.21 8.79
N ALA A 32 -15.95 2.00 7.61
CA ALA A 32 -16.50 1.16 6.57
C ALA A 32 -15.42 0.27 5.95
N PHE A 33 -15.84 -0.77 5.25
CA PHE A 33 -14.90 -1.64 4.56
C PHE A 33 -14.17 -0.86 3.46
N PRO A 34 -12.82 -0.93 3.39
CA PRO A 34 -12.05 -0.18 2.41
C PRO A 34 -12.31 -0.72 0.99
N PRO A 35 -12.09 0.09 -0.06
CA PRO A 35 -12.39 -0.31 -1.43
C PRO A 35 -11.60 -1.57 -1.84
N ARG A 36 -12.25 -2.43 -2.64
CA ARG A 36 -11.67 -3.67 -3.18
C ARG A 36 -10.74 -3.39 -4.37
N LEU A 37 -9.70 -2.61 -4.12
CA LEU A 37 -8.66 -2.27 -5.09
C LEU A 37 -7.28 -2.49 -4.48
N HIS A 38 -6.28 -2.77 -5.33
CA HIS A 38 -4.91 -3.10 -4.94
C HIS A 38 -3.88 -2.07 -5.43
N ASN A 39 -4.30 -1.12 -6.27
CA ASN A 39 -3.42 -0.07 -6.77
C ASN A 39 -3.06 0.91 -5.63
N LEU A 40 -1.78 0.98 -5.29
CA LEU A 40 -1.28 1.76 -4.16
C LEU A 40 -1.52 3.26 -4.33
N LYS A 41 -1.35 3.81 -5.54
CA LYS A 41 -1.61 5.22 -5.83
C LYS A 41 -3.07 5.60 -5.54
N ARG A 42 -4.02 4.83 -6.07
CA ARG A 42 -5.45 5.03 -5.80
C ARG A 42 -5.80 4.83 -4.32
N LEU A 43 -5.18 3.86 -3.64
CA LEU A 43 -5.34 3.71 -2.18
C LEU A 43 -4.81 4.92 -1.42
N GLY A 44 -3.70 5.52 -1.85
CA GLY A 44 -3.15 6.76 -1.29
C GLY A 44 -4.13 7.93 -1.42
N GLU A 45 -4.70 8.11 -2.61
CA GLU A 45 -5.75 9.10 -2.88
C GLU A 45 -6.96 8.90 -1.95
N HIS A 46 -7.48 7.68 -1.85
CA HIS A 46 -8.58 7.37 -0.92
C HIS A 46 -8.18 7.57 0.54
N ALA A 47 -6.96 7.20 0.93
CA ALA A 47 -6.45 7.37 2.29
C ALA A 47 -6.13 8.84 2.62
N GLN A 48 -6.17 9.75 1.65
CA GLN A 48 -5.69 11.14 1.77
C GLN A 48 -4.24 11.20 2.27
N VAL A 49 -3.41 10.25 1.80
CA VAL A 49 -1.97 10.22 2.04
C VAL A 49 -1.30 10.69 0.77
N ALA A 50 -0.60 11.82 0.84
CA ALA A 50 0.16 12.37 -0.28
C ALA A 50 1.57 11.76 -0.31
N PRO A 51 1.89 10.88 -1.28
CA PRO A 51 3.24 10.39 -1.47
C PRO A 51 4.16 11.49 -2.02
N ASN A 52 5.46 11.40 -1.71
CA ASN A 52 6.49 12.20 -2.38
C ASN A 52 6.82 11.64 -3.78
N GLU A 53 7.66 12.34 -4.55
CA GLU A 53 7.99 11.95 -5.93
C GLU A 53 8.58 10.54 -6.03
N ASP A 54 9.52 10.19 -5.14
CA ASP A 54 10.13 8.84 -5.09
C ASP A 54 9.09 7.74 -4.83
N GLN A 55 8.16 8.00 -3.91
CA GLN A 55 7.08 7.07 -3.58
C GLN A 55 6.09 6.91 -4.73
N VAL A 56 5.81 7.99 -5.47
CA VAL A 56 4.96 7.94 -6.67
C VAL A 56 5.60 7.05 -7.74
N GLU A 57 6.91 7.17 -7.95
CA GLU A 57 7.63 6.31 -8.89
C GLU A 57 7.58 4.84 -8.49
N LEU A 58 7.77 4.54 -7.20
CA LEU A 58 7.69 3.18 -6.66
C LEU A 58 6.28 2.58 -6.71
N MET A 59 5.24 3.41 -6.72
CA MET A 59 3.83 3.01 -6.74
C MET A 59 3.25 2.83 -8.17
N ARG A 60 4.05 3.03 -9.22
CA ARG A 60 3.63 2.86 -10.62
C ARG A 60 3.27 1.42 -10.96
#